data_AF-A0A9W8HIW2-F1
#
_entry.id   AF-A0A9W8HIW2-F1
#
_cell.length_a   1.000
_cell.length_b   1.000
_cell.length_c   1.000
_cell.angle_alpha   90.00
_cell.angle_beta   90.00
_cell.angle_gamma   90.00
#
_symmetry.space_group_name_H-M   'P 1'
#
loop_
_entity.id
_entity.type
_entity.pdbx_description
1 polymer ?
#
loop_
_entity_poly.entity_id
_entity_poly.type
_entity_poly.pdbx_seq_one_letter_code
_entity_poly.pdbx_strand_id
1 'polypeptide(L)'
;MRAAGAAAALRLAAPRALAQAARRRRRTPCQPHALPALPQRRARFTLAGGSGRAAQAAGTAGNVLLIGSVVTLFGYIMYTLYENLVAEHGVTRVYNASLDLLRANPQIKELLGPSIVGFGEPTHSQRQRQRAIAHRNFVDAQGRQRLYMQYYVKDTRGQSPYQGVVKVDMAESKSTGSWDYNYIVVDLYQVEHQDATGTPDTPHRVRVEVLVTDEFAREIRQLESQRRSQRFSTAGKKPADGSWFGALRPGNWTK
;
A
#
# COMPACT_ATOMS: atom_id res chain seq x y z
N MET A 1 59.96 -42.06 -19.35
CA MET A 1 59.40 -42.93 -18.28
C MET A 1 58.06 -42.32 -17.87
N ARG A 2 56.90 -42.84 -18.32
CA ARG A 2 56.02 -43.82 -17.60
C ARG A 2 55.85 -43.43 -16.11
N ALA A 3 54.66 -43.31 -15.49
CA ALA A 3 53.27 -43.67 -15.79
C ALA A 3 52.37 -42.85 -14.82
N ALA A 4 51.16 -42.43 -15.21
CA ALA A 4 49.84 -43.03 -14.89
C ALA A 4 49.33 -42.89 -13.43
N GLY A 5 48.10 -42.38 -13.30
CA GLY A 5 47.26 -42.36 -12.09
C GLY A 5 46.29 -41.16 -12.15
N ALA A 6 45.12 -41.20 -12.81
CA ALA A 6 43.89 -41.99 -12.59
C ALA A 6 42.92 -41.37 -11.55
N ALA A 7 41.65 -41.31 -11.95
CA ALA A 7 40.40 -41.09 -11.18
C ALA A 7 40.11 -39.65 -10.70
N ALA A 8 38.88 -39.12 -10.77
CA ALA A 8 37.63 -39.52 -11.40
C ALA A 8 36.74 -38.26 -11.46
N ALA A 9 36.30 -37.87 -12.66
CA ALA A 9 35.40 -36.74 -12.86
C ALA A 9 33.96 -37.25 -12.96
N LEU A 10 33.18 -37.13 -11.87
CA LEU A 10 31.75 -37.42 -11.90
C LEU A 10 30.98 -36.20 -12.42
N ARG A 11 30.74 -36.19 -13.73
CA ARG A 11 29.73 -35.37 -14.39
C ARG A 11 28.36 -36.03 -14.17
N LEU A 12 27.53 -35.45 -13.31
CA LEU A 12 26.11 -35.79 -13.26
C LEU A 12 25.37 -35.03 -14.36
N ALA A 13 25.10 -35.76 -15.44
CA ALA A 13 24.25 -35.36 -16.54
C ALA A 13 22.78 -35.32 -16.08
N ALA A 14 22.14 -34.17 -16.25
CA ALA A 14 20.69 -34.03 -16.11
C ALA A 14 19.98 -34.72 -17.29
N PRO A 15 18.88 -35.45 -17.06
CA PRO A 15 18.15 -36.11 -18.12
C PRO A 15 17.33 -35.13 -18.98
N ARG A 16 17.32 -35.49 -20.25
CA ARG A 16 16.68 -34.88 -21.41
C ARG A 16 15.15 -34.81 -21.30
N ALA A 17 14.64 -33.81 -22.02
CA ALA A 17 13.45 -33.88 -22.86
C ALA A 17 12.06 -34.01 -22.20
N LEU A 18 11.38 -32.87 -22.09
CA LEU A 18 9.93 -32.79 -22.23
C LEU A 18 9.60 -31.80 -23.35
N ALA A 19 9.83 -32.25 -24.57
CA ALA A 19 9.24 -31.68 -25.77
C ALA A 19 8.13 -32.61 -26.26
N GLN A 20 7.15 -32.02 -26.96
CA GLN A 20 6.03 -32.65 -27.69
C GLN A 20 4.78 -32.85 -26.80
N ALA A 21 3.80 -31.93 -26.78
CA ALA A 21 2.98 -31.47 -27.91
C ALA A 21 2.46 -32.63 -28.77
N ALA A 22 1.41 -33.30 -28.28
CA ALA A 22 0.62 -34.22 -29.09
C ALA A 22 -0.88 -34.07 -28.78
N ARG A 23 -1.50 -33.10 -29.46
CA ARG A 23 -2.95 -33.09 -29.68
C ARG A 23 -3.33 -34.34 -30.49
N ARG A 24 -3.88 -35.35 -29.84
CA ARG A 24 -4.67 -36.41 -30.50
C ARG A 24 -5.85 -36.80 -29.60
N ARG A 25 -6.95 -36.03 -29.67
CA ARG A 25 -8.26 -36.56 -29.29
C ARG A 25 -8.86 -37.24 -30.53
N ARG A 26 -9.01 -38.56 -30.40
CA ARG A 26 -9.57 -39.47 -31.39
C ARG A 26 -11.00 -39.06 -31.73
N ARG A 27 -11.30 -38.98 -33.02
CA ARG A 27 -12.65 -39.03 -33.58
C ARG A 27 -13.19 -40.44 -33.38
N THR A 28 -14.29 -40.60 -32.65
CA THR A 28 -15.18 -41.75 -32.78
C THR A 28 -16.24 -41.42 -33.83
N PRO A 29 -16.48 -42.29 -34.84
CA PRO A 29 -17.63 -42.13 -35.73
C PRO A 29 -18.84 -42.76 -35.05
N CYS A 30 -19.76 -41.93 -34.53
CA CYS A 30 -21.09 -42.40 -34.20
C CYS A 30 -21.91 -42.46 -35.50
N GLN A 31 -22.34 -43.66 -35.88
CA GLN A 31 -23.34 -43.85 -36.94
C GLN A 31 -24.67 -43.19 -36.54
N PRO A 32 -25.34 -42.46 -37.45
CA PRO A 32 -26.73 -42.09 -37.26
C PRO A 32 -27.63 -43.22 -37.77
N HIS A 33 -28.41 -43.84 -36.86
CA HIS A 33 -29.54 -44.67 -37.25
C HIS A 33 -30.60 -43.80 -37.92
N ALA A 34 -30.95 -44.14 -39.16
CA ALA A 34 -31.99 -43.50 -39.93
C ALA A 34 -33.37 -43.76 -39.32
N LEU A 35 -34.09 -42.69 -39.00
CA LEU A 35 -35.54 -42.74 -38.72
C LEU A 35 -36.30 -42.39 -40.01
N PRO A 36 -37.40 -43.10 -40.33
CA PRO A 36 -38.17 -42.83 -41.54
C PRO A 36 -38.88 -41.48 -41.44
N ALA A 37 -38.78 -40.71 -42.52
CA ALA A 37 -39.36 -39.38 -42.66
C ALA A 37 -40.89 -39.44 -42.58
N LEU A 38 -41.48 -38.77 -41.59
CA LEU A 38 -42.91 -38.44 -41.59
C LEU A 38 -43.16 -37.34 -42.64
N PRO A 39 -44.22 -37.45 -43.46
CA PRO A 39 -44.53 -36.43 -44.44
C PRO A 39 -45.02 -35.18 -43.71
N GLN A 40 -44.15 -34.18 -43.58
CA GLN A 40 -44.58 -32.85 -43.16
C GLN A 40 -45.40 -32.23 -44.29
N ARG A 41 -46.72 -32.41 -44.18
CA ARG A 41 -47.72 -31.62 -44.91
C ARG A 41 -47.55 -30.16 -44.50
N ARG A 42 -46.67 -29.44 -45.22
CA ARG A 42 -46.52 -27.98 -45.11
C ARG A 42 -47.82 -27.34 -45.59
N ALA A 43 -48.73 -27.08 -44.66
CA ALA A 43 -49.73 -26.06 -44.87
C ALA A 43 -48.98 -24.72 -44.98
N ARG A 44 -48.76 -24.26 -46.20
CA ARG A 44 -48.43 -22.85 -46.46
C ARG A 44 -49.67 -22.04 -46.11
N PHE A 45 -49.76 -21.61 -44.86
CA PHE A 45 -50.54 -20.43 -44.54
C PHE A 45 -49.80 -19.23 -45.12
N THR A 46 -50.20 -18.82 -46.32
CA THR A 46 -49.92 -17.47 -46.80
C THR A 46 -50.77 -16.52 -45.98
N LEU A 47 -50.24 -16.08 -44.83
CA LEU A 47 -50.68 -14.83 -44.21
C LEU A 47 -50.14 -13.69 -45.09
N ALA A 48 -50.87 -13.42 -46.17
CA ALA A 48 -50.85 -12.10 -46.78
C ALA A 48 -51.54 -11.14 -45.78
N GLY A 49 -50.72 -10.44 -44.99
CA GLY A 49 -51.17 -9.43 -44.05
C GLY A 49 -49.99 -8.52 -43.73
N GLY A 50 -49.97 -7.36 -44.38
CA GLY A 50 -48.80 -6.50 -44.50
C GLY A 50 -48.10 -6.14 -43.18
N SER A 51 -46.78 -6.33 -43.14
CA SER A 51 -45.89 -5.70 -42.16
C SER A 51 -44.41 -5.90 -42.51
N GLY A 52 -44.05 -5.86 -43.80
CA GLY A 52 -42.66 -5.98 -44.24
C GLY A 52 -41.72 -4.90 -43.71
N ARG A 53 -42.25 -3.79 -43.17
CA ARG A 53 -41.48 -2.73 -42.50
C ARG A 53 -41.66 -2.68 -40.98
N ALA A 54 -42.77 -3.20 -40.43
CA ALA A 54 -43.04 -3.15 -38.98
C ALA A 54 -42.32 -4.27 -38.21
N ALA A 55 -42.13 -5.45 -38.80
CA ALA A 55 -41.36 -6.53 -38.18
C ALA A 55 -39.85 -6.23 -38.13
N GLN A 56 -39.32 -5.52 -39.14
CA GLN A 56 -37.93 -5.03 -39.15
C GLN A 56 -37.74 -3.82 -38.23
N ALA A 57 -38.72 -2.89 -38.19
CA ALA A 57 -38.69 -1.76 -37.26
C ALA A 57 -38.77 -2.19 -35.78
N ALA A 58 -39.48 -3.28 -35.46
CA ALA A 58 -39.53 -3.84 -34.11
C ALA A 58 -38.17 -4.42 -33.65
N GLY A 59 -37.42 -5.06 -34.56
CA GLY A 59 -36.07 -5.55 -34.29
C GLY A 59 -35.07 -4.40 -34.06
N THR A 60 -35.13 -3.35 -34.89
CA THR A 60 -34.26 -2.18 -34.72
C THR A 60 -34.63 -1.39 -33.47
N ALA A 61 -35.92 -1.16 -33.20
CA ALA A 61 -36.36 -0.45 -32.00
C ALA A 61 -36.03 -1.21 -30.71
N GLY A 62 -36.21 -2.55 -30.69
CA GLY A 62 -35.82 -3.39 -29.56
C GLY A 62 -34.31 -3.40 -29.32
N ASN A 63 -33.51 -3.47 -30.39
CA ASN A 63 -32.05 -3.40 -30.28
C ASN A 63 -31.57 -2.03 -29.80
N VAL A 64 -32.19 -0.93 -30.26
CA VAL A 64 -31.88 0.43 -29.80
C VAL A 64 -32.24 0.60 -28.32
N LEU A 65 -33.36 0.05 -27.86
CA LEU A 65 -33.76 0.08 -26.45
C LEU A 65 -32.79 -0.74 -25.59
N LEU A 66 -32.40 -1.92 -26.04
CA LEU A 66 -31.42 -2.77 -25.37
C LEU A 66 -30.07 -2.06 -25.26
N ILE A 67 -29.53 -1.57 -26.38
CA ILE A 67 -28.23 -0.86 -26.40
C ILE A 67 -28.31 0.42 -25.56
N GLY A 68 -29.40 1.18 -25.69
CA GLY A 68 -29.63 2.39 -24.89
C GLY A 68 -29.64 2.08 -23.39
N SER A 69 -30.31 1.00 -22.96
CA SER A 69 -30.32 0.59 -21.56
C SER A 69 -28.94 0.21 -21.04
N VAL A 70 -28.15 -0.54 -21.83
CA VAL A 70 -26.79 -0.95 -21.46
C VAL A 70 -25.87 0.26 -21.36
N VAL A 71 -25.92 1.18 -22.33
CA VAL A 71 -25.11 2.41 -22.33
C VAL A 71 -25.48 3.31 -21.16
N THR A 72 -26.77 3.46 -20.86
CA THR A 72 -27.23 4.29 -19.75
C THR A 72 -26.80 3.71 -18.40
N LEU A 73 -26.97 2.39 -18.21
CA LEU A 73 -26.54 1.71 -16.99
C LEU A 73 -25.01 1.76 -16.83
N PHE A 74 -24.26 1.52 -17.91
CA PHE A 74 -22.81 1.59 -17.89
C PHE A 74 -22.32 3.01 -17.60
N GLY A 75 -22.93 4.02 -18.21
CA GLY A 75 -22.64 5.43 -17.97
C GLY A 75 -22.89 5.82 -16.51
N TYR A 76 -24.00 5.35 -15.92
CA TYR A 76 -24.30 5.59 -14.50
C TYR A 76 -23.29 4.93 -13.56
N ILE A 77 -22.96 3.65 -13.80
CA ILE A 77 -21.94 2.94 -13.01
C ILE A 77 -20.58 3.64 -13.16
N MET A 78 -20.21 4.04 -14.37
CA MET A 78 -18.92 4.69 -14.60
C MET A 78 -18.87 6.09 -13.99
N TYR A 79 -19.97 6.85 -14.02
CA TYR A 79 -20.11 8.15 -13.37
C TYR A 79 -19.96 8.04 -11.84
N THR A 80 -20.71 7.14 -11.22
CA THR A 80 -20.65 6.91 -9.77
C THR A 80 -19.27 6.38 -9.33
N LEU A 81 -18.63 5.53 -10.12
CA LEU A 81 -17.26 5.10 -9.85
C LEU A 81 -16.27 6.25 -9.99
N TYR A 82 -16.39 7.09 -11.02
CA TYR A 82 -15.51 8.24 -11.24
C TYR A 82 -15.57 9.25 -10.07
N GLU A 83 -16.77 9.61 -9.62
CA GLU A 83 -16.95 10.50 -8.47
C GLU A 83 -16.29 9.96 -7.19
N ASN A 84 -16.33 8.65 -6.98
CA ASN A 84 -15.76 8.02 -5.79
C ASN A 84 -14.26 7.69 -5.91
N LEU A 85 -13.76 7.39 -7.11
CA LEU A 85 -12.36 7.01 -7.35
C LEU A 85 -11.42 8.21 -7.43
N VAL A 86 -11.92 9.37 -7.88
CA VAL A 86 -11.20 10.64 -7.81
C VAL A 86 -11.40 11.27 -6.44
N ALA A 87 -11.27 10.47 -5.38
CA ALA A 87 -10.93 11.04 -4.09
C ALA A 87 -9.58 11.73 -4.28
N GLU A 88 -9.60 13.06 -4.31
CA GLU A 88 -8.48 13.93 -4.70
C GLU A 88 -7.23 13.76 -3.79
N HIS A 89 -7.37 12.97 -2.72
CA HIS A 89 -6.47 12.82 -1.59
C HIS A 89 -6.13 11.35 -1.31
N GLY A 90 -5.69 10.63 -2.34
CA GLY A 90 -5.20 9.26 -2.20
C GLY A 90 -3.89 9.17 -1.40
N VAL A 91 -3.77 8.15 -0.55
CA VAL A 91 -2.58 7.83 0.28
C VAL A 91 -1.29 7.79 -0.57
N THR A 92 -1.37 7.25 -1.78
CA THR A 92 -0.23 7.16 -2.71
C THR A 92 0.29 8.52 -3.14
N ARG A 93 -0.60 9.50 -3.37
CA ARG A 93 -0.20 10.87 -3.74
C ARG A 93 0.52 11.55 -2.58
N VAL A 94 -0.02 11.40 -1.37
CA VAL A 94 0.57 11.91 -0.13
C VAL A 94 1.95 11.32 0.12
N TYR A 95 2.11 10.01 -0.08
CA TYR A 95 3.38 9.30 0.03
C TYR A 95 4.44 9.81 -0.95
N ASN A 96 4.07 9.96 -2.23
CA ASN A 96 5.02 10.45 -3.23
C ASN A 96 5.45 11.88 -2.92
N ALA A 97 4.49 12.75 -2.59
CA ALA A 97 4.76 14.14 -2.23
C ALA A 97 5.63 14.25 -0.97
N SER A 98 5.35 13.47 0.08
CA SER A 98 6.19 13.47 1.28
C SER A 98 7.59 12.93 0.99
N LEU A 99 7.73 11.90 0.14
CA LEU A 99 9.03 11.36 -0.25
C LEU A 99 9.86 12.37 -1.07
N ASP A 100 9.22 13.16 -1.93
CA ASP A 100 9.90 14.20 -2.70
C ASP A 100 10.35 15.36 -1.81
N LEU A 101 9.56 15.74 -0.79
CA LEU A 101 9.98 16.70 0.23
C LEU A 101 11.24 16.23 0.99
N LEU A 102 11.32 14.95 1.33
CA LEU A 102 12.51 14.38 1.98
C LEU A 102 13.75 14.44 1.08
N ARG A 103 13.58 14.20 -0.23
CA ARG A 103 14.67 14.28 -1.22
C ARG A 103 15.17 15.70 -1.43
N ALA A 104 14.28 16.68 -1.28
CA ALA A 104 14.62 18.10 -1.42
C ALA A 104 15.37 18.65 -0.18
N ASN A 105 15.18 18.07 1.00
CA ASN A 105 15.79 18.57 2.23
C ASN A 105 17.29 18.22 2.31
N PRO A 106 18.19 19.22 2.44
CA PRO A 106 19.63 18.98 2.49
C PRO A 106 20.07 18.16 3.70
N GLN A 107 19.46 18.33 4.86
CA GLN A 107 19.84 17.61 6.10
C GLN A 107 19.62 16.10 5.96
N ILE A 108 18.49 15.70 5.37
CA ILE A 108 18.18 14.28 5.15
C ILE A 108 19.09 13.71 4.07
N LYS A 109 19.39 14.50 3.04
CA LYS A 109 20.29 14.11 1.95
C LYS A 109 21.73 13.90 2.41
N GLU A 110 22.21 14.69 3.37
CA GLU A 110 23.54 14.49 3.99
C GLU A 110 23.61 13.18 4.78
N LEU A 111 22.52 12.81 5.48
CA LEU A 111 22.48 11.61 6.31
C LEU A 111 22.23 10.32 5.51
N LEU A 112 21.25 10.31 4.59
CA LEU A 112 20.89 9.13 3.79
C LEU A 112 21.65 9.04 2.47
N GLY A 113 22.22 10.14 1.99
CA GLY A 113 22.84 10.20 0.67
C GLY A 113 21.88 10.57 -0.46
N PRO A 114 22.35 10.49 -1.71
CA PRO A 114 21.63 11.03 -2.88
C PRO A 114 20.47 10.15 -3.37
N SER A 115 20.39 8.87 -2.97
CA SER A 115 19.48 7.88 -3.56
C SER A 115 18.46 7.34 -2.55
N ILE A 116 17.52 8.19 -2.14
CA ILE A 116 16.50 7.86 -1.14
C ILE A 116 15.32 7.11 -1.75
N VAL A 117 15.04 5.92 -1.21
CA VAL A 117 13.87 5.09 -1.58
C VAL A 117 13.03 4.81 -0.35
N GLY A 118 11.73 5.08 -0.48
CA GLY A 118 10.72 4.72 0.51
C GLY A 118 10.15 3.32 0.28
N PHE A 119 9.75 2.66 1.35
CA PHE A 119 9.10 1.36 1.35
C PHE A 119 8.10 1.27 2.52
N GLY A 120 7.10 0.40 2.40
CA GLY A 120 6.12 0.15 3.45
C GLY A 120 6.69 -0.62 4.65
N GLU A 121 5.82 -1.24 5.45
CA GLU A 121 6.20 -1.90 6.71
C GLU A 121 7.28 -2.99 6.52
N PRO A 122 8.32 -3.06 7.38
CA PRO A 122 9.39 -4.04 7.26
C PRO A 122 8.88 -5.45 7.59
N THR A 123 8.84 -6.32 6.58
CA THR A 123 8.62 -7.76 6.79
C THR A 123 9.95 -8.49 6.94
N HIS A 124 9.97 -9.55 7.76
CA HIS A 124 11.12 -10.44 7.96
C HIS A 124 11.57 -11.16 6.67
N SER A 125 10.70 -11.25 5.67
CA SER A 125 11.00 -11.82 4.36
C SER A 125 11.39 -10.72 3.37
N GLN A 126 12.66 -10.71 2.94
CA GLN A 126 13.13 -9.82 1.86
C GLN A 126 12.50 -10.13 0.50
N ARG A 127 11.91 -11.32 0.32
CA ARG A 127 11.37 -11.79 -0.95
C ARG A 127 10.00 -11.19 -1.29
N GLN A 128 9.34 -10.55 -0.32
CA GLN A 128 8.05 -9.92 -0.50
C GLN A 128 8.24 -8.56 -1.17
N ARG A 129 8.17 -8.57 -2.50
CA ARG A 129 8.15 -7.35 -3.33
C ARG A 129 6.75 -6.75 -3.21
N GLN A 130 6.69 -5.42 -3.04
CA GLN A 130 5.49 -4.61 -2.72
C GLN A 130 5.07 -4.70 -1.24
N ARG A 131 5.47 -3.68 -0.47
CA ARG A 131 5.07 -3.50 0.92
C ARG A 131 3.94 -2.48 0.96
N ALA A 132 2.82 -2.84 1.59
CA ALA A 132 1.74 -1.89 1.84
C ALA A 132 2.23 -0.79 2.79
N ILE A 133 1.80 0.44 2.54
CA ILE A 133 2.11 1.58 3.39
C ILE A 133 1.10 1.60 4.52
N ALA A 134 1.59 1.64 5.77
CA ALA A 134 0.73 1.74 6.94
C ALA A 134 0.11 3.13 6.98
N HIS A 135 -1.21 3.20 6.84
CA HIS A 135 -1.97 4.45 6.86
C HIS A 135 -3.22 4.29 7.72
N ARG A 136 -3.69 5.40 8.28
CA ARG A 136 -4.91 5.47 9.10
C ARG A 136 -5.63 6.76 8.78
N ASN A 137 -6.89 6.63 8.36
CA ASN A 137 -7.80 7.74 8.19
C ASN A 137 -8.67 7.83 9.44
N PHE A 138 -8.72 8.99 10.07
CA PHE A 138 -9.55 9.22 11.25
C PHE A 138 -10.07 10.64 11.26
N VAL A 139 -11.18 10.84 11.96
CA VAL A 139 -11.76 12.17 12.16
C VAL A 139 -11.26 12.70 13.49
N ASP A 140 -10.70 13.91 13.49
CA ASP A 140 -10.22 14.57 14.69
C ASP A 140 -11.39 14.98 15.60
N ALA A 141 -11.13 15.29 16.87
CA ALA A 141 -12.14 15.79 17.81
C ALA A 141 -12.82 17.08 17.32
N GLN A 142 -12.17 17.80 16.42
CA GLN A 142 -12.67 19.03 15.79
C GLN A 142 -13.49 18.75 14.51
N GLY A 143 -13.73 17.49 14.16
CA GLY A 143 -14.49 17.09 12.98
C GLY A 143 -13.73 17.19 11.65
N ARG A 144 -12.39 17.32 11.68
CA ARG A 144 -11.56 17.38 10.46
C ARG A 144 -11.11 15.97 10.06
N GLN A 145 -11.10 15.68 8.76
CA GLN A 145 -10.46 14.46 8.27
C GLN A 145 -8.95 14.55 8.48
N ARG A 146 -8.37 13.49 9.01
CA ARG A 146 -6.92 13.34 9.20
C ARG A 146 -6.44 12.05 8.55
N LEU A 147 -5.24 12.13 7.99
CA LEU A 147 -4.51 11.03 7.41
C LEU A 147 -3.17 10.95 8.12
N TYR A 148 -2.99 9.89 8.88
CA TYR A 148 -1.70 9.51 9.43
C TYR A 148 -1.10 8.39 8.59
N MET A 149 0.16 8.53 8.23
CA MET A 149 0.88 7.56 7.42
C MET A 149 2.28 7.33 7.96
N GLN A 150 2.71 6.08 7.96
CA GLN A 150 4.05 5.68 8.35
C GLN A 150 4.67 4.83 7.25
N TYR A 151 5.88 5.20 6.85
CA TYR A 151 6.69 4.43 5.91
C TYR A 151 8.15 4.48 6.32
N TYR A 152 8.96 3.69 5.64
CA TYR A 152 10.37 3.52 5.95
C TYR A 152 11.19 3.99 4.76
N VAL A 153 12.38 4.51 5.02
CA VAL A 153 13.29 5.01 4.00
C VAL A 153 14.66 4.40 4.18
N LYS A 154 15.34 4.15 3.07
CA LYS A 154 16.73 3.70 3.03
C LYS A 154 17.43 4.27 1.82
N ASP A 155 18.75 4.26 1.88
CA ASP A 155 19.57 4.40 0.69
C ASP A 155 19.54 3.11 -0.13
N THR A 156 19.40 3.25 -1.45
CA THR A 156 19.52 2.10 -2.37
C THR A 156 20.96 1.74 -2.67
N ARG A 157 21.88 2.71 -2.61
CA ARG A 157 23.29 2.48 -2.95
C ARG A 157 24.11 1.91 -1.78
N GLY A 158 23.54 1.88 -0.58
CA GLY A 158 24.22 1.39 0.62
C GLY A 158 25.41 2.25 1.03
N GLN A 159 25.44 3.53 0.63
CA GLN A 159 26.48 4.47 1.04
C GLN A 159 26.25 4.96 2.46
N SER A 160 24.99 5.02 2.89
CA SER A 160 24.60 5.38 4.25
C SER A 160 24.26 4.15 5.08
N PRO A 161 24.79 4.03 6.33
CA PRO A 161 24.40 2.97 7.27
C PRO A 161 23.06 3.27 7.97
N TYR A 162 22.40 4.39 7.65
CA TYR A 162 21.16 4.81 8.28
C TYR A 162 19.93 4.28 7.55
N GLN A 163 18.95 3.85 8.34
CA GLN A 163 17.57 3.64 7.91
C GLN A 163 16.66 4.61 8.65
N GLY A 164 15.54 4.97 8.02
CA GLY A 164 14.61 5.93 8.58
C GLY A 164 13.19 5.41 8.68
N VAL A 165 12.48 5.86 9.72
CA VAL A 165 11.02 5.79 9.80
C VAL A 165 10.48 7.19 9.62
N VAL A 166 9.61 7.35 8.64
CA VAL A 166 8.92 8.61 8.36
C VAL A 166 7.50 8.50 8.85
N LYS A 167 7.10 9.48 9.66
CA LYS A 167 5.73 9.65 10.14
C LYS A 167 5.19 10.94 9.56
N VAL A 168 4.07 10.83 8.87
CA VAL A 168 3.39 11.94 8.20
C VAL A 168 2.00 12.05 8.81
N ASP A 169 1.64 13.25 9.25
CA ASP A 169 0.28 13.59 9.65
C ASP A 169 -0.19 14.73 8.74
N MET A 170 -1.35 14.53 8.12
CA MET A 170 -2.03 15.53 7.31
C MET A 170 -3.43 15.75 7.85
N ALA A 171 -3.88 16.99 7.79
CA ALA A 171 -5.22 17.37 8.17
C ALA A 171 -5.88 18.17 7.05
N GLU A 172 -7.18 17.97 6.87
CA GLU A 172 -7.98 18.79 5.97
C GLU A 172 -8.20 20.18 6.60
N SER A 173 -7.90 21.21 5.82
CA SER A 173 -8.16 22.60 6.19
C SER A 173 -9.63 22.92 6.02
N LYS A 174 -10.26 23.44 7.09
CA LYS A 174 -11.70 23.78 7.07
C LYS A 174 -12.05 24.94 6.14
N SER A 175 -11.11 25.83 5.87
CA SER A 175 -11.34 27.02 5.05
C SER A 175 -11.28 26.73 3.55
N THR A 176 -10.36 25.84 3.17
CA THR A 176 -9.97 25.63 1.77
C THR A 176 -10.40 24.25 1.27
N GLY A 177 -10.68 23.29 2.17
CA GLY A 177 -10.86 21.88 1.82
C GLY A 177 -9.57 21.21 1.33
N SER A 178 -8.43 21.91 1.39
CA SER A 178 -7.13 21.38 1.01
C SER A 178 -6.53 20.52 2.12
N TRP A 179 -5.73 19.53 1.73
CA TRP A 179 -4.98 18.71 2.67
C TRP A 179 -3.61 19.33 2.93
N ASP A 180 -3.39 19.73 4.17
CA ASP A 180 -2.16 20.39 4.58
C ASP A 180 -1.32 19.46 5.48
N TYR A 181 0.00 19.53 5.31
CA TYR A 181 0.93 18.80 6.16
C TYR A 181 0.95 19.41 7.55
N ASN A 182 0.60 18.59 8.54
CA ASN A 182 0.69 18.96 9.94
C ASN A 182 2.15 18.83 10.39
N TYR A 183 2.70 17.62 10.29
CA TYR A 183 4.12 17.39 10.52
C TYR A 183 4.65 16.24 9.68
N ILE A 184 5.95 16.31 9.38
CA ILE A 184 6.74 15.19 8.85
C ILE A 184 7.90 14.97 9.81
N VAL A 185 7.90 13.84 10.51
CA VAL A 185 8.99 13.47 11.43
C VAL A 185 9.74 12.30 10.84
N VAL A 186 11.07 12.43 10.80
CA VAL A 186 11.97 11.42 10.28
C VAL A 186 12.86 10.93 11.43
N ASP A 187 12.60 9.71 11.86
CA ASP A 187 13.40 9.02 12.87
C ASP A 187 14.47 8.18 12.14
N LEU A 188 15.74 8.61 12.17
CA LEU A 188 16.85 7.85 11.61
C LEU A 188 17.51 6.99 12.69
N TYR A 189 17.87 5.77 12.32
CA TYR A 189 18.61 4.84 13.16
C TYR A 189 19.67 4.15 12.33
N GLN A 190 20.83 3.94 12.93
CA GLN A 190 21.89 3.16 12.31
C GLN A 190 21.50 1.68 12.34
N VAL A 191 21.71 0.98 11.23
CA VAL A 191 21.54 -0.47 11.17
C VAL A 191 22.89 -1.10 11.39
N GLU A 192 23.05 -1.67 12.59
CA GLU A 192 24.22 -2.46 12.96
C GLU A 192 24.33 -3.66 12.00
N HIS A 193 25.45 -3.74 11.28
CA HIS A 193 25.81 -4.99 10.65
C HIS A 193 26.26 -5.94 11.76
N GLN A 194 25.76 -7.18 11.73
CA GLN A 194 25.99 -8.14 12.80
C GLN A 194 27.47 -8.56 12.81
N ASP A 195 28.31 -7.77 13.46
CA ASP A 195 29.72 -8.09 13.65
C ASP A 195 29.84 -9.17 14.72
N ALA A 196 30.80 -10.08 14.55
CA ALA A 196 30.96 -11.31 15.35
C ALA A 196 31.16 -11.08 16.87
N THR A 197 31.30 -9.82 17.30
CA THR A 197 31.69 -9.40 18.65
C THR A 197 30.53 -9.37 19.66
N GLY A 198 29.27 -9.54 19.22
CA GLY A 198 28.12 -9.83 20.10
C GLY A 198 27.78 -8.80 21.18
N THR A 199 28.41 -7.63 21.17
CA THR A 199 28.15 -6.54 22.12
C THR A 199 27.09 -5.63 21.51
N PRO A 200 25.89 -5.49 22.11
CA PRO A 200 24.86 -4.62 21.57
C PRO A 200 25.25 -3.17 21.85
N ASP A 201 25.86 -2.51 20.86
CA ASP A 201 26.06 -1.07 20.90
C ASP A 201 24.69 -0.37 20.91
N THR A 202 24.61 0.73 21.66
CA THR A 202 23.36 1.48 21.81
C THR A 202 23.01 2.08 20.44
N PRO A 203 21.80 1.84 19.89
CA PRO A 203 21.47 2.34 18.56
C PRO A 203 21.53 3.87 18.55
N HIS A 204 22.47 4.44 17.80
CA HIS A 204 22.53 5.87 17.58
C HIS A 204 21.31 6.29 16.76
N ARG A 205 20.31 6.86 17.45
CA ARG A 205 19.08 7.39 16.86
C ARG A 205 19.22 8.88 16.66
N VAL A 206 19.09 9.32 15.41
CA VAL A 206 19.06 10.73 15.03
C VAL A 206 17.63 11.07 14.60
N ARG A 207 16.94 11.90 15.37
CA ARG A 207 15.60 12.39 15.00
C ARG A 207 15.76 13.71 14.25
N VAL A 208 15.21 13.77 13.04
CA VAL A 208 15.12 14.98 12.22
C VAL A 208 13.65 15.33 12.07
N GLU A 209 13.25 16.50 12.57
CA GLU A 209 11.89 16.98 12.47
C GLU A 209 11.79 17.98 11.31
N VAL A 210 10.99 17.65 10.30
CA VAL A 210 10.75 18.51 9.13
C VAL A 210 9.32 19.02 9.25
N LEU A 211 9.14 20.12 9.97
CA LEU A 211 7.85 20.78 10.11
C LEU A 211 7.61 21.64 8.86
N VAL A 212 6.61 21.27 8.04
CA VAL A 212 6.39 21.88 6.72
C VAL A 212 5.51 23.14 6.80
N THR A 213 4.67 23.30 7.82
CA THR A 213 3.77 24.46 7.96
C THR A 213 4.11 25.31 9.18
N ASP A 214 4.31 26.62 8.95
CA ASP A 214 4.67 27.60 9.98
C ASP A 214 3.57 27.85 11.02
N GLU A 215 2.29 27.61 10.67
CA GLU A 215 1.18 27.71 11.62
C GLU A 215 1.22 26.60 12.66
N PHE A 216 1.39 25.34 12.23
CA PHE A 216 1.46 24.24 13.17
C PHE A 216 2.80 24.14 13.90
N ALA A 217 3.91 24.57 13.27
CA ALA A 217 5.19 24.71 13.96
C ALA A 217 5.10 25.68 15.15
N ARG A 218 4.21 26.68 15.09
CA ARG A 218 3.91 27.56 16.24
C ARG A 218 3.06 26.84 17.28
N GLU A 219 2.03 26.10 16.87
CA GLU A 219 1.17 25.34 17.78
C GLU A 219 1.92 24.22 18.53
N ILE A 220 2.76 23.42 17.86
CA ILE A 220 3.60 22.40 18.50
C ILE A 220 4.59 23.04 19.48
N ARG A 221 5.28 24.11 19.09
CA ARG A 221 6.19 24.82 20.01
C ARG A 221 5.45 25.35 21.23
N GLN A 222 4.22 25.84 21.06
CA GLN A 222 3.36 26.25 22.17
C GLN A 222 2.96 25.05 23.03
N LEU A 223 2.47 23.96 22.45
CA LEU A 223 2.07 22.75 23.18
C LEU A 223 3.24 22.07 23.90
N GLU A 224 4.42 22.04 23.30
CA GLU A 224 5.64 21.55 23.92
C GLU A 224 6.11 22.48 25.04
N SER A 225 6.04 23.80 24.85
CA SER A 225 6.33 24.76 25.93
C SER A 225 5.37 24.56 27.11
N GLN A 226 4.08 24.30 26.83
CA GLN A 226 3.06 24.01 27.84
C GLN A 226 3.29 22.66 28.52
N ARG A 227 3.63 21.59 27.79
CA ARG A 227 3.97 20.30 28.40
C ARG A 227 5.23 20.38 29.23
N ARG A 228 6.23 21.13 28.76
CA ARG A 228 7.49 21.36 29.47
C ARG A 228 7.22 22.13 30.76
N SER A 229 6.41 23.19 30.72
CA SER A 229 6.03 23.94 31.93
C SER A 229 5.21 23.11 32.92
N GLN A 230 4.29 22.25 32.45
CA GLN A 230 3.53 21.33 33.31
C GLN A 230 4.39 20.21 33.92
N ARG A 231 5.39 19.70 33.17
CA ARG A 231 6.39 18.76 33.71
C ARG A 231 7.21 19.40 34.83
N PHE A 232 7.58 20.67 34.68
CA PHE A 232 8.32 21.39 35.72
C PHE A 232 7.44 21.82 36.91
N SER A 233 6.14 22.08 36.70
CA SER A 233 5.22 22.39 37.82
C SER A 233 4.88 21.17 38.68
N THR A 234 4.93 19.97 38.10
CA THR A 234 4.71 18.70 38.82
C THR A 234 5.99 18.18 39.48
N ALA A 235 7.16 18.40 38.86
CA ALA A 235 8.46 18.09 39.45
C ALA A 235 8.87 19.02 40.61
N GLY A 236 8.26 20.22 40.72
CA GLY A 236 8.56 21.22 41.75
C GLY A 236 7.67 21.16 43.01
N LYS A 237 6.62 20.33 43.05
CA LYS A 237 5.83 20.14 44.28
C LYS A 237 6.60 19.21 45.24
N LYS A 238 7.65 19.76 45.85
CA LYS A 238 8.25 19.21 47.06
C LYS A 238 7.12 19.12 48.10
N PRO A 239 6.79 17.94 48.64
CA PRO A 239 5.79 17.87 49.70
C PRO A 239 6.32 18.70 50.88
N ALA A 240 5.42 19.51 51.47
CA ALA A 240 5.78 20.51 52.49
C ALA A 240 6.33 19.91 53.79
N ASP A 241 6.36 18.57 53.88
CA ASP A 241 6.86 17.77 54.99
C ASP A 241 8.35 17.41 54.89
N GLY A 242 9.03 17.74 53.78
CA GLY A 242 10.48 17.50 53.61
C GLY A 242 10.87 16.02 53.52
N SER A 243 9.91 15.11 53.38
CA SER A 243 10.12 13.66 53.39
C SER A 243 10.41 13.13 51.97
N TRP A 244 11.68 12.87 51.66
CA TRP A 244 12.09 12.26 50.38
C TRP A 244 12.02 10.72 50.37
N PHE A 245 11.71 10.07 51.50
CA PHE A 245 11.81 8.62 51.68
C PHE A 245 10.47 7.85 51.66
N GLY A 246 9.34 8.50 51.35
CA GLY A 246 8.01 7.89 51.45
C GLY A 246 7.63 6.87 50.37
N ALA A 247 8.34 6.79 49.24
CA ALA A 247 7.86 6.05 48.05
C ALA A 247 8.40 4.61 47.88
N LEU A 248 9.18 4.08 48.84
CA LEU A 248 9.75 2.73 48.77
C LEU A 248 9.40 1.88 50.00
N ARG A 249 8.12 1.80 50.36
CA ARG A 249 7.64 0.73 51.24
C ARG A 249 7.09 -0.44 50.41
N PRO A 250 7.74 -1.61 50.39
CA PRO A 250 7.10 -2.83 49.92
C PRO A 250 6.14 -3.30 51.01
N GLY A 251 4.84 -3.11 50.80
CA GLY A 251 3.81 -3.50 51.75
C GLY A 251 2.72 -4.31 51.06
N ASN A 252 2.68 -5.60 51.43
CA ASN A 252 1.48 -6.45 51.49
C ASN A 252 1.24 -7.39 50.30
N TRP A 253 2.11 -8.41 50.17
CA TRP A 253 1.71 -9.70 49.63
C TRP A 253 1.37 -10.63 50.81
N THR A 254 0.08 -10.81 51.09
CA THR A 254 -0.41 -11.85 51.98
C THR A 254 -0.41 -13.19 51.24
N LYS A 255 -0.03 -14.26 51.97
CA LYS A 255 -0.02 -15.65 51.52
C LYS A 255 -1.41 -16.20 51.23
#